data_AF-A0A257JGU4-F1
#
_entry.id   AF-A0A257JGU4-F1
#
_cell.length_a   1.000
_cell.length_b   1.000
_cell.length_c   1.000
_cell.angle_alpha   90.00
_cell.angle_beta   90.00
_cell.angle_gamma   90.00
#
_symmetry.space_group_name_H-M   'P 1'
#
loop_
_entity.id
_entity.type
_entity.pdbx_description
1 polymer ?
#
loop_
_entity_poly.entity_id
_entity_poly.type
_entity_poly.pdbx_seq_one_letter_code
_entity_poly.pdbx_strand_id
1 'polypeptide(L)'
;REGSYFVGRNMALMQMVDGTTVIIPVKKGRNADGVFAKHARIIRKLIPIRDAVREILKCQETDHPWKQAQVRLRIAWSSFVRDFGPINTTVVSSLEDEETGEVRETHRRPNLAPFADDPDCWLVASIEDYDLETNTARPGPIFTERVIAPPPAPVIASAADALAVVLNERGTVDPDHIAELLHRGVDDVIGELGDAIFRDPATGAWHTADGYLSGAVRSKLATAEAAAALDPAYARNVEALGRVQPADLRPSDITARLGAPWIPAADIIAFVKETMDADITIHHTSELACWTVNARQLEWSAAGTTDWGTHRRHAGLLLSDALNSSIPQIFDT
;
A
#
# COMPACT_ATOMS: atom_id res chain seq x y z
N ARG A 1 -12.44 -0.87 -10.73
CA ARG A 1 -13.19 -1.57 -9.67
C ARG A 1 -13.98 -2.68 -10.35
N GLU A 2 -14.38 -3.71 -9.63
CA GLU A 2 -15.32 -4.71 -10.14
C GLU A 2 -16.56 -4.04 -10.76
N GLY A 3 -17.09 -4.58 -11.86
CA GLY A 3 -18.22 -4.02 -12.61
C GLY A 3 -17.93 -2.76 -13.44
N SER A 4 -16.79 -2.08 -13.26
CA SER A 4 -16.50 -0.81 -13.97
C SER A 4 -16.34 -0.99 -15.48
N TYR A 5 -17.05 -0.17 -16.25
CA TYR A 5 -16.85 -0.09 -17.70
C TYR A 5 -15.67 0.82 -18.06
N PHE A 6 -14.95 0.51 -19.13
CA PHE A 6 -13.89 1.37 -19.66
C PHE A 6 -13.67 1.12 -21.16
N VAL A 7 -12.92 2.01 -21.82
CA VAL A 7 -12.54 1.85 -23.22
C VAL A 7 -11.08 1.40 -23.27
N GLY A 8 -10.83 0.22 -23.85
CA GLY A 8 -9.49 -0.31 -24.03
C GLY A 8 -8.68 0.47 -25.06
N ARG A 9 -7.36 0.24 -25.13
CA ARG A 9 -6.46 0.88 -26.12
C ARG A 9 -6.86 0.61 -27.57
N ASN A 10 -7.55 -0.51 -27.82
CA ASN A 10 -8.10 -0.90 -29.12
C ASN A 10 -9.50 -0.31 -29.38
N MET A 11 -9.95 0.68 -28.59
CA MET A 11 -11.30 1.27 -28.63
C MET A 11 -12.45 0.29 -28.32
N ALA A 12 -12.15 -0.92 -27.85
CA ALA A 12 -13.19 -1.88 -27.46
C ALA A 12 -13.85 -1.44 -26.14
N LEU A 13 -15.16 -1.72 -26.00
CA LEU A 13 -15.85 -1.55 -24.72
C LEU A 13 -15.45 -2.72 -23.84
N MET A 14 -15.03 -2.44 -22.62
CA MET A 14 -14.57 -3.45 -21.68
C MET A 14 -15.25 -3.24 -20.32
N GLN A 15 -15.32 -4.31 -19.54
CA GLN A 15 -15.80 -4.30 -18.16
C GLN A 15 -14.89 -5.17 -17.30
N MET A 16 -14.72 -4.79 -16.03
CA MET A 16 -14.07 -5.62 -15.03
C MET A 16 -15.08 -6.65 -14.51
N VAL A 17 -14.79 -7.94 -14.70
CA VAL A 17 -15.61 -9.06 -14.24
C VAL A 17 -14.69 -10.08 -13.56
N ASP A 18 -14.98 -10.40 -12.30
CA ASP A 18 -14.19 -11.30 -11.45
C ASP A 18 -12.70 -10.95 -11.43
N GLY A 19 -12.38 -9.65 -11.37
CA GLY A 19 -11.00 -9.16 -11.41
C GLY A 19 -10.30 -9.26 -12.77
N THR A 20 -11.00 -9.67 -13.83
CA THR A 20 -10.46 -9.77 -15.19
C THR A 20 -11.12 -8.80 -16.16
N THR A 21 -10.39 -8.37 -17.18
CA THR A 21 -10.92 -7.45 -18.21
C THR A 21 -11.62 -8.23 -19.31
N VAL A 22 -12.94 -8.05 -19.44
CA VAL A 22 -13.77 -8.72 -20.44
C VAL A 22 -14.21 -7.73 -21.51
N ILE A 23 -14.10 -8.10 -22.78
CA ILE A 23 -14.63 -7.31 -23.90
C ILE A 23 -16.15 -7.47 -23.94
N ILE A 24 -16.86 -6.36 -24.03
CA ILE A 24 -18.32 -6.36 -24.22
C ILE A 24 -18.62 -6.35 -25.73
N PRO A 25 -19.11 -7.46 -26.30
CA PRO A 25 -19.48 -7.50 -27.70
C PRO A 25 -20.72 -6.61 -27.94
N VAL A 26 -20.70 -5.91 -29.07
CA VAL A 26 -21.87 -5.17 -29.57
C VAL A 26 -22.59 -6.07 -30.57
N LYS A 27 -23.90 -6.27 -30.39
CA LYS A 27 -24.69 -7.12 -31.29
C LYS A 27 -24.57 -6.67 -32.75
N LYS A 28 -24.18 -7.60 -33.63
CA LYS A 28 -24.11 -7.42 -35.10
C LYS A 28 -25.17 -8.28 -35.83
N GLY A 29 -26.41 -8.28 -35.36
CA GLY A 29 -27.50 -9.05 -35.96
C GLY A 29 -28.59 -9.44 -34.95
N ARG A 30 -29.67 -10.08 -35.43
CA ARG A 30 -30.85 -10.42 -34.63
C ARG A 30 -30.60 -11.50 -33.57
N ASN A 31 -29.64 -12.40 -33.80
CA ASN A 31 -29.30 -13.53 -32.92
C ASN A 31 -27.84 -13.49 -32.42
N ALA A 32 -27.21 -12.32 -32.38
CA ALA A 32 -25.85 -12.18 -31.86
C ALA A 32 -25.87 -11.90 -30.35
N ASP A 33 -24.91 -12.48 -29.62
CA ASP A 33 -24.66 -12.17 -28.22
C ASP A 33 -24.09 -10.76 -28.04
N GLY A 34 -24.35 -10.17 -26.86
CA GLY A 34 -23.81 -8.87 -26.47
C GLY A 34 -24.85 -7.77 -26.25
N VAL A 35 -24.38 -6.54 -26.07
CA VAL A 35 -25.22 -5.37 -25.82
C VAL A 35 -25.71 -4.75 -27.13
N PHE A 36 -26.89 -4.13 -27.12
CA PHE A 36 -27.39 -3.38 -28.26
C PHE A 36 -26.46 -2.21 -28.62
N ALA A 37 -26.36 -1.87 -29.90
CA ALA A 37 -25.52 -0.76 -30.37
C ALA A 37 -25.85 0.58 -29.68
N LYS A 38 -27.13 0.84 -29.39
CA LYS A 38 -27.55 2.01 -28.60
C LYS A 38 -26.98 1.97 -27.18
N HIS A 39 -27.08 0.84 -26.48
CA HIS A 39 -26.57 0.65 -25.12
C HIS A 39 -25.05 0.83 -25.08
N ALA A 40 -24.32 0.24 -26.03
CA ALA A 40 -22.87 0.44 -26.14
C ALA A 40 -22.50 1.92 -26.30
N ARG A 41 -23.25 2.69 -27.09
CA ARG A 41 -23.01 4.13 -27.26
C ARG A 41 -23.33 4.92 -25.98
N ILE A 42 -24.38 4.57 -25.27
CA ILE A 42 -24.74 5.17 -23.96
C ILE A 42 -23.60 4.94 -22.97
N ILE A 43 -23.19 3.68 -22.76
CA ILE A 43 -22.09 3.32 -21.85
C ILE A 43 -20.82 4.11 -22.19
N ARG A 44 -20.45 4.16 -23.47
CA ARG A 44 -19.27 4.91 -23.95
C ARG A 44 -19.31 6.40 -23.63
N LYS A 45 -20.49 7.01 -23.59
CA LYS A 45 -20.64 8.45 -23.30
C LYS A 45 -20.78 8.73 -21.80
N LEU A 46 -21.22 7.76 -21.00
CA LEU A 46 -21.24 7.87 -19.54
C LEU A 46 -19.85 7.67 -18.91
N ILE A 47 -18.96 6.90 -19.53
CA ILE A 47 -17.59 6.67 -19.03
C ILE A 47 -16.83 8.01 -18.81
N PRO A 48 -16.70 8.92 -19.80
CA PRO A 48 -16.00 10.20 -19.58
C PRO A 48 -16.67 11.10 -18.54
N ILE A 49 -17.99 11.00 -18.37
CA ILE A 49 -18.73 11.72 -17.33
C ILE A 49 -18.32 11.20 -15.96
N ARG A 50 -18.42 9.88 -15.74
CA ARG A 50 -17.97 9.21 -14.51
C ARG A 50 -16.52 9.56 -14.18
N ASP A 51 -15.64 9.45 -15.16
CA ASP A 51 -14.20 9.66 -14.95
C ASP A 51 -13.90 11.11 -14.58
N ALA A 52 -14.57 12.08 -15.21
CA ALA A 52 -14.44 13.49 -14.84
C ALA A 52 -15.02 13.79 -13.44
N VAL A 53 -16.14 13.17 -13.06
CA VAL A 53 -16.72 13.29 -11.71
C VAL A 53 -15.74 12.74 -10.66
N ARG A 54 -15.21 11.53 -10.87
CA ARG A 54 -14.19 10.93 -9.99
C ARG A 54 -12.99 11.85 -9.82
N GLU A 55 -12.53 12.45 -10.92
CA GLU A 55 -11.40 13.36 -10.90
C GLU A 55 -11.72 14.65 -10.11
N ILE A 56 -12.89 15.25 -10.30
CA ILE A 56 -13.33 16.42 -9.51
C ILE A 56 -13.35 16.07 -8.02
N LEU A 57 -13.97 14.95 -7.64
CA LEU A 57 -14.09 14.56 -6.23
C LEU A 57 -12.71 14.29 -5.62
N LYS A 58 -11.82 13.60 -6.34
CA LYS A 58 -10.45 13.36 -5.89
C LYS A 58 -9.68 14.67 -5.69
N CYS A 59 -9.79 15.59 -6.64
CA CYS A 59 -9.15 16.90 -6.52
C CYS A 59 -9.73 17.71 -5.33
N GLN A 60 -11.04 17.64 -5.09
CA GLN A 60 -11.64 18.31 -3.94
C GLN A 60 -11.22 17.68 -2.61
N GLU A 61 -11.09 16.36 -2.55
CA GLU A 61 -10.62 15.63 -1.37
C GLU A 61 -9.18 16.00 -1.01
N THR A 62 -8.30 16.13 -2.01
CA THR A 62 -6.88 16.49 -1.80
C THR A 62 -6.60 18.00 -1.87
N ASP A 63 -7.64 18.83 -1.88
CA ASP A 63 -7.56 20.30 -2.02
C ASP A 63 -6.70 20.78 -3.22
N HIS A 64 -6.77 20.06 -4.35
CA HIS A 64 -6.11 20.41 -5.61
C HIS A 64 -7.07 21.10 -6.58
N PRO A 65 -6.60 21.99 -7.49
CA PRO A 65 -7.49 22.66 -8.46
C PRO A 65 -8.27 21.68 -9.38
N TRP A 66 -9.60 21.80 -9.44
CA TRP A 66 -10.49 20.90 -10.22
C TRP A 66 -11.18 21.55 -11.44
N LYS A 67 -10.88 22.83 -11.76
CA LYS A 67 -11.55 23.56 -12.85
C LYS A 67 -11.44 22.87 -14.21
N GLN A 68 -10.29 22.26 -14.52
CA GLN A 68 -10.11 21.55 -15.79
C GLN A 68 -10.99 20.29 -15.88
N ALA A 69 -11.14 19.56 -14.77
CA ALA A 69 -12.01 18.40 -14.70
C ALA A 69 -13.50 18.80 -14.83
N GLN A 70 -13.90 19.94 -14.26
CA GLN A 70 -15.24 20.52 -14.49
C GLN A 70 -15.51 20.87 -15.96
N VAL A 71 -14.51 21.40 -16.68
CA VAL A 71 -14.64 21.65 -18.13
C VAL A 71 -14.84 20.34 -18.90
N ARG A 72 -14.06 19.30 -18.59
CA ARG A 72 -14.23 17.96 -19.18
C ARG A 72 -15.61 17.39 -18.91
N LEU A 73 -16.08 17.48 -17.66
CA LEU A 73 -17.42 17.05 -17.26
C LEU A 73 -18.49 17.77 -18.08
N ARG A 74 -18.38 19.11 -18.22
CA ARG A 74 -19.33 19.92 -18.98
C ARG A 74 -19.40 19.56 -20.45
N ILE A 75 -18.25 19.27 -21.08
CA ILE A 75 -18.18 18.84 -22.48
C ILE A 75 -18.81 17.44 -22.63
N ALA A 76 -18.45 16.50 -21.76
CA ALA A 76 -18.94 15.13 -21.81
C ALA A 76 -20.46 15.07 -21.58
N TRP A 77 -20.95 15.77 -20.55
CA TRP A 77 -22.38 15.87 -20.23
C TRP A 77 -23.17 16.53 -21.36
N SER A 78 -22.73 17.70 -21.86
CA SER A 78 -23.41 18.38 -22.99
C SER A 78 -23.48 17.47 -24.23
N SER A 79 -22.41 16.72 -24.50
CA SER A 79 -22.43 15.77 -25.61
C SER A 79 -23.35 14.57 -25.36
N PHE A 80 -23.50 14.10 -24.13
CA PHE A 80 -24.44 13.02 -23.79
C PHE A 80 -25.87 13.50 -23.97
N VAL A 81 -26.21 14.65 -23.39
CA VAL A 81 -27.56 15.23 -23.43
C VAL A 81 -28.01 15.51 -24.86
N ARG A 82 -27.11 16.00 -25.73
CA ARG A 82 -27.41 16.19 -27.15
C ARG A 82 -27.78 14.89 -27.88
N ASP A 83 -27.12 13.78 -27.53
CA ASP A 83 -27.27 12.51 -28.25
C ASP A 83 -28.40 11.64 -27.68
N PHE A 84 -28.70 11.76 -26.38
CA PHE A 84 -29.60 10.84 -25.64
C PHE A 84 -30.62 11.51 -24.70
N GLY A 85 -30.60 12.84 -24.56
CA GLY A 85 -31.37 13.54 -23.54
C GLY A 85 -30.76 13.40 -22.13
N PRO A 86 -31.49 13.81 -21.08
CA PRO A 86 -31.06 13.71 -19.69
C PRO A 86 -30.57 12.31 -19.29
N ILE A 87 -29.52 12.22 -18.47
CA ILE A 87 -29.02 10.94 -17.93
C ILE A 87 -30.12 10.24 -17.13
N ASN A 88 -30.84 10.99 -16.30
CA ASN A 88 -31.89 10.54 -15.39
C ASN A 88 -33.27 10.44 -16.05
N THR A 89 -33.35 10.51 -17.39
CA THR A 89 -34.59 10.29 -18.14
C THR A 89 -35.33 9.08 -17.57
N THR A 90 -36.56 9.28 -17.12
CA THR A 90 -37.39 8.24 -16.49
C THR A 90 -38.70 8.13 -17.24
N VAL A 91 -39.02 6.92 -17.71
CA VAL A 91 -40.27 6.59 -18.38
C VAL A 91 -41.15 5.86 -17.40
N VAL A 92 -42.28 6.46 -17.08
CA VAL A 92 -43.30 5.91 -16.19
C VAL A 92 -44.41 5.27 -17.04
N SER A 93 -44.80 4.05 -16.71
CA SER A 93 -45.98 3.39 -17.28
C SER A 93 -46.82 2.76 -16.17
N SER A 94 -48.11 3.08 -16.13
CA SER A 94 -49.08 2.44 -15.23
C SER A 94 -49.85 1.35 -15.98
N LEU A 95 -49.97 0.18 -15.38
CA LEU A 95 -50.87 -0.90 -15.82
C LEU A 95 -51.90 -1.12 -14.72
N GLU A 96 -53.18 -1.00 -15.04
CA GLU A 96 -54.28 -1.35 -14.14
C GLU A 96 -54.69 -2.81 -14.39
N ASP A 97 -54.75 -3.59 -13.33
CA ASP A 97 -55.22 -4.97 -13.37
C ASP A 97 -56.75 -4.99 -13.40
N GLU A 98 -57.34 -5.45 -14.51
CA GLU A 98 -58.78 -5.41 -14.75
C GLU A 98 -59.60 -6.29 -13.77
N GLU A 99 -58.97 -7.26 -13.12
CA GLU A 99 -59.64 -8.22 -12.23
C GLU A 99 -59.59 -7.78 -10.75
N THR A 100 -58.53 -7.07 -10.36
CA THR A 100 -58.29 -6.64 -8.97
C THR A 100 -58.39 -5.12 -8.76
N GLY A 101 -58.35 -4.32 -9.82
CA GLY A 101 -58.29 -2.86 -9.78
C GLY A 101 -56.94 -2.31 -9.28
N GLU A 102 -55.92 -3.15 -9.14
CA GLU A 102 -54.59 -2.72 -8.70
C GLU A 102 -53.85 -1.98 -9.82
N VAL A 103 -53.39 -0.76 -9.55
CA VAL A 103 -52.53 0.02 -10.47
C VAL A 103 -51.07 -0.27 -10.16
N ARG A 104 -50.35 -0.87 -11.12
CA ARG A 104 -48.90 -1.11 -11.06
C ARG A 104 -48.14 -0.09 -11.90
N GLU A 105 -47.35 0.74 -11.24
CA GLU A 105 -46.50 1.73 -11.89
C GLU A 105 -45.08 1.16 -12.11
N THR A 106 -44.57 1.26 -13.32
CA THR A 106 -43.22 0.83 -13.68
C THR A 106 -42.37 2.01 -14.11
N HIS A 107 -41.22 2.20 -13.46
CA HIS A 107 -40.25 3.26 -13.77
C HIS A 107 -39.06 2.67 -14.52
N ARG A 108 -38.80 3.16 -15.73
CA ARG A 108 -37.66 2.72 -16.55
C ARG A 108 -36.70 3.87 -16.78
N ARG A 109 -35.41 3.63 -16.55
CA ARG A 109 -34.33 4.62 -16.77
C ARG A 109 -33.50 4.22 -17.99
N PRO A 110 -33.94 4.49 -19.23
CA PRO A 110 -33.30 3.97 -20.45
C PRO A 110 -31.83 4.35 -20.63
N ASN A 111 -31.39 5.46 -20.04
CA ASN A 111 -30.02 5.95 -20.13
C ASN A 111 -29.11 5.39 -19.03
N LEU A 112 -29.64 5.10 -17.83
CA LEU A 112 -28.87 4.48 -16.75
C LEU A 112 -28.90 2.95 -16.77
N ALA A 113 -29.99 2.34 -17.23
CA ALA A 113 -30.13 0.88 -17.24
C ALA A 113 -28.99 0.14 -17.96
N PRO A 114 -28.46 0.62 -19.11
CA PRO A 114 -27.29 0.00 -19.75
C PRO A 114 -25.98 0.10 -18.95
N PHE A 115 -25.92 0.98 -17.96
CA PHE A 115 -24.73 1.29 -17.16
C PHE A 115 -24.89 0.83 -15.70
N ALA A 116 -25.93 0.07 -15.39
CA ALA A 116 -26.31 -0.30 -14.03
C ALA A 116 -25.24 -1.15 -13.30
N ASP A 117 -24.47 -1.96 -14.03
CA ASP A 117 -23.42 -2.79 -13.45
C ASP A 117 -22.17 -1.98 -13.06
N ASP A 118 -22.08 -0.70 -13.48
CA ASP A 118 -20.99 0.16 -13.05
C ASP A 118 -21.18 0.54 -11.58
N PRO A 119 -20.16 0.38 -10.72
CA PRO A 119 -20.28 0.77 -9.31
C PRO A 119 -20.58 2.26 -9.12
N ASP A 120 -20.28 3.09 -10.12
CA ASP A 120 -20.51 4.53 -10.06
C ASP A 120 -21.72 4.98 -10.90
N CYS A 121 -22.62 4.06 -11.27
CA CYS A 121 -23.86 4.40 -11.98
C CYS A 121 -24.65 5.51 -11.26
N TRP A 122 -24.82 5.37 -9.94
CA TRP A 122 -25.56 6.34 -9.13
C TRP A 122 -24.78 7.64 -8.88
N LEU A 123 -23.45 7.59 -8.94
CA LEU A 123 -22.62 8.79 -8.91
C LEU A 123 -22.78 9.60 -10.21
N VAL A 124 -22.91 8.92 -11.36
CA VAL A 124 -23.22 9.58 -12.63
C VAL A 124 -24.64 10.14 -12.62
N ALA A 125 -25.59 9.43 -12.01
CA ALA A 125 -26.97 9.91 -11.86
C ALA A 125 -27.05 11.18 -11.00
N SER A 126 -26.22 11.33 -9.96
CA SER A 126 -26.31 12.45 -9.01
C SER A 126 -25.86 13.81 -9.55
N ILE A 127 -25.29 13.85 -10.76
CA ILE A 127 -24.73 15.10 -11.32
C ILE A 127 -25.79 16.02 -11.91
N GLU A 128 -27.02 15.56 -12.09
CA GLU A 128 -28.09 16.38 -12.65
C GLU A 128 -29.36 16.29 -11.81
N ASP A 129 -30.04 17.43 -11.71
CA ASP A 129 -31.36 17.53 -11.11
C ASP A 129 -32.39 17.36 -12.24
N TYR A 130 -33.13 16.26 -12.21
CA TYR A 130 -34.06 15.85 -13.27
C TYR A 130 -35.51 16.04 -12.84
N ASP A 131 -36.25 16.75 -13.69
CA ASP A 131 -37.67 16.99 -13.54
C ASP A 131 -38.45 16.02 -14.43
N LEU A 132 -39.23 15.15 -13.79
CA LEU A 132 -40.04 14.12 -14.44
C LEU A 132 -41.19 14.72 -15.27
N GLU A 133 -41.78 15.84 -14.82
CA GLU A 133 -42.95 16.45 -15.48
C GLU A 133 -42.54 17.12 -16.79
N THR A 134 -41.44 17.85 -16.76
CA THR A 134 -40.93 18.57 -17.94
C THR A 134 -40.00 17.74 -18.81
N ASN A 135 -39.56 16.59 -18.30
CA ASN A 135 -38.52 15.75 -18.90
C ASN A 135 -37.24 16.54 -19.22
N THR A 136 -36.86 17.44 -18.32
CA THR A 136 -35.65 18.27 -18.42
C THR A 136 -34.71 18.01 -17.26
N ALA A 137 -33.41 18.28 -17.47
CA ALA A 137 -32.41 18.19 -16.41
C ALA A 137 -31.55 19.45 -16.34
N ARG A 138 -31.19 19.83 -15.12
CA ARG A 138 -30.26 20.93 -14.84
C ARG A 138 -28.94 20.38 -14.29
N PRO A 139 -27.78 20.95 -14.67
CA PRO A 139 -26.51 20.58 -14.07
C PRO A 139 -26.53 20.81 -12.56
N GLY A 140 -26.08 19.82 -11.79
CA GLY A 140 -25.97 19.90 -10.35
C GLY A 140 -24.77 20.73 -9.87
N PRO A 141 -24.62 20.90 -8.55
CA PRO A 141 -23.56 21.71 -7.92
C PRO A 141 -22.13 21.39 -8.37
N ILE A 142 -21.83 20.12 -8.66
CA ILE A 142 -20.48 19.66 -9.03
C ILE A 142 -19.90 20.38 -10.27
N PHE A 143 -20.76 20.96 -11.12
CA PHE A 143 -20.36 21.71 -12.31
C PHE A 143 -19.82 23.12 -12.03
N THR A 144 -20.10 23.68 -10.85
CA THR A 144 -19.84 25.08 -10.50
C THR A 144 -19.12 25.26 -9.18
N GLU A 145 -19.42 24.42 -8.19
CA GLU A 145 -18.95 24.60 -6.81
C GLU A 145 -18.32 23.33 -6.24
N ARG A 146 -17.78 23.49 -5.02
CA ARG A 146 -17.21 22.40 -4.25
C ARG A 146 -18.33 21.61 -3.59
N VAL A 147 -18.32 20.29 -3.73
CA VAL A 147 -19.34 19.38 -3.18
C VAL A 147 -18.80 18.50 -2.04
N ILE A 148 -17.49 18.44 -1.87
CA ILE A 148 -16.81 17.84 -0.71
C ILE A 148 -16.18 18.96 0.12
N ALA A 149 -16.55 19.06 1.40
CA ALA A 149 -15.92 20.02 2.30
C ALA A 149 -14.41 19.74 2.42
N PRO A 150 -13.54 20.78 2.44
CA PRO A 150 -12.13 20.57 2.76
C PRO A 150 -12.01 19.96 4.15
N PRO A 151 -10.92 19.20 4.42
CA PRO A 151 -10.55 18.85 5.79
C PRO A 151 -10.54 20.11 6.66
N PRO A 152 -11.08 20.08 7.89
CA PRO A 152 -10.99 21.22 8.78
C PRO A 152 -9.53 21.56 9.01
N ALA A 153 -9.21 22.86 9.04
CA ALA A 153 -7.89 23.30 9.42
C ALA A 153 -7.55 22.75 10.82
N PRO A 154 -6.32 22.25 11.05
CA PRO A 154 -5.95 21.72 12.34
C PRO A 154 -6.04 22.82 13.40
N VAL A 155 -6.61 22.48 14.55
CA VAL A 155 -6.61 23.37 15.72
C VAL A 155 -5.31 23.15 16.46
N ILE A 156 -4.48 24.17 16.52
CA ILE A 156 -3.18 24.12 17.19
C ILE A 156 -3.31 24.85 18.52
N ALA A 157 -3.29 24.10 19.63
CA ALA A 157 -3.34 24.67 20.98
C ALA A 157 -2.03 24.47 21.76
N SER A 158 -1.16 23.57 21.31
CA SER A 158 0.09 23.19 21.97
C SER A 158 1.21 22.86 20.97
N ALA A 159 2.44 22.74 21.47
CA ALA A 159 3.57 22.26 20.68
C ALA A 159 3.38 20.82 20.21
N ALA A 160 2.70 19.97 20.97
CA ALA A 160 2.36 18.61 20.55
C ALA A 160 1.39 18.61 19.35
N ASP A 161 0.38 19.48 19.35
CA ASP A 161 -0.55 19.61 18.21
C ASP A 161 0.19 20.11 16.96
N ALA A 162 1.04 21.14 17.13
CA ALA A 162 1.85 21.67 16.04
C ALA A 162 2.83 20.62 15.50
N LEU A 163 3.49 19.83 16.37
CA LEU A 163 4.34 18.70 15.96
C LEU A 163 3.57 17.70 15.10
N ALA A 164 2.33 17.35 15.47
CA ALA A 164 1.51 16.46 14.66
C ALA A 164 1.20 17.03 13.27
N VAL A 165 0.90 18.34 13.18
CA VAL A 165 0.72 19.04 11.89
C VAL A 165 1.98 18.97 11.05
N VAL A 166 3.15 19.30 11.62
CA VAL A 166 4.43 19.27 10.92
C VAL A 166 4.79 17.87 10.44
N LEU A 167 4.56 16.83 11.25
CA LEU A 167 4.79 15.45 10.85
C LEU A 167 3.87 15.02 9.70
N ASN A 168 2.60 15.44 9.72
CA ASN A 168 1.66 15.17 8.63
C ASN A 168 2.04 15.88 7.33
N GLU A 169 2.57 17.11 7.43
CA GLU A 169 2.94 17.93 6.26
C GLU A 169 4.31 17.56 5.67
N ARG A 170 5.31 17.33 6.53
CA ARG A 170 6.73 17.21 6.14
C ARG A 170 7.35 15.84 6.43
N GLY A 171 6.69 15.00 7.21
CA GLY A 171 7.19 13.67 7.60
C GLY A 171 8.44 13.68 8.50
N THR A 172 8.86 14.84 8.99
CA THR A 172 10.06 15.02 9.81
C THR A 172 9.80 16.07 10.89
N VAL A 173 10.60 16.06 11.97
CA VAL A 173 10.49 17.05 13.04
C VAL A 173 11.21 18.33 12.61
N ASP A 174 10.51 19.45 12.68
CA ASP A 174 11.02 20.77 12.31
C ASP A 174 10.61 21.80 13.38
N PRO A 175 11.46 22.04 14.40
CA PRO A 175 11.15 22.98 15.47
C PRO A 175 10.96 24.42 15.00
N ASP A 176 11.59 24.82 13.89
CA ASP A 176 11.43 26.16 13.32
C ASP A 176 10.01 26.33 12.77
N HIS A 177 9.50 25.35 12.00
CA HIS A 177 8.12 25.36 11.50
C HIS A 177 7.09 25.26 12.63
N ILE A 178 7.36 24.47 13.67
CA ILE A 178 6.49 24.39 14.86
C ILE A 178 6.41 25.75 15.58
N ALA A 179 7.56 26.44 15.71
CA ALA A 179 7.62 27.77 16.30
C ALA A 179 6.87 28.82 15.47
N GLU A 180 6.92 28.74 14.14
CA GLU A 180 6.14 29.57 13.22
C GLU A 180 4.63 29.38 13.44
N LEU A 181 4.16 28.13 13.48
CA LEU A 181 2.74 27.78 13.69
C LEU A 181 2.20 28.29 15.04
N LEU A 182 3.05 28.33 16.07
CA LEU A 182 2.69 28.78 17.40
C LEU A 182 2.97 30.27 17.68
N HIS A 183 3.65 30.96 16.77
CA HIS A 183 4.16 32.32 16.98
C HIS A 183 4.99 32.45 18.27
N ARG A 184 5.91 31.50 18.51
CA ARG A 184 6.76 31.43 19.71
C ARG A 184 8.24 31.30 19.35
N GLY A 185 9.12 31.40 20.35
CA GLY A 185 10.54 31.10 20.19
C GLY A 185 10.79 29.60 20.02
N VAL A 186 11.79 29.26 19.20
CA VAL A 186 12.18 27.86 18.94
C VAL A 186 12.61 27.15 20.22
N ASP A 187 13.38 27.83 21.08
CA ASP A 187 13.83 27.27 22.36
C ASP A 187 12.66 26.96 23.31
N ASP A 188 11.62 27.80 23.32
CA ASP A 188 10.41 27.56 24.14
C ASP A 188 9.64 26.34 23.64
N VAL A 189 9.57 26.16 22.32
CA VAL A 189 8.93 25.00 21.68
C VAL A 189 9.71 23.72 21.96
N ILE A 190 11.04 23.75 21.82
CA ILE A 190 11.90 22.61 22.15
C ILE A 190 11.75 22.25 23.64
N GLY A 191 11.70 23.26 24.51
CA GLY A 191 11.48 23.07 25.94
C GLY A 191 10.13 22.43 26.26
N GLU A 192 9.05 22.87 25.60
CA GLU A 192 7.71 22.28 25.78
C GLU A 192 7.62 20.85 25.23
N LEU A 193 8.21 20.59 24.06
CA LEU A 193 8.23 19.25 23.48
C LEU A 193 9.07 18.27 24.29
N GLY A 194 10.12 18.74 24.95
CA GLY A 194 10.91 17.96 25.89
C GLY A 194 11.40 16.63 25.30
N ASP A 195 11.02 15.53 25.95
CA ASP A 195 11.40 14.15 25.59
C ASP A 195 10.62 13.61 24.37
N ALA A 196 9.67 14.36 23.81
CA ALA A 196 8.95 13.94 22.59
C ALA A 196 9.85 14.02 21.34
N ILE A 197 10.91 14.84 21.38
CA ILE A 197 11.84 15.04 20.27
C ILE A 197 13.30 15.04 20.73
N PHE A 198 14.20 14.53 19.90
CA PHE A 198 15.63 14.54 20.14
C PHE A 198 16.37 15.05 18.92
N ARG A 199 17.44 15.81 19.15
CA ARG A 199 18.37 16.22 18.10
C ARG A 199 19.46 15.18 17.99
N ASP A 200 19.67 14.63 16.80
CA ASP A 200 20.74 13.67 16.55
C ASP A 200 22.11 14.38 16.53
N PRO A 201 23.07 14.03 17.40
CA PRO A 201 24.42 14.62 17.38
C PRO A 201 25.22 14.28 16.13
N ALA A 202 24.91 13.19 15.42
CA ALA A 202 25.66 12.80 14.22
C ALA A 202 25.28 13.63 12.99
N THR A 203 23.99 13.97 12.86
CA THR A 203 23.44 14.63 11.67
C THR A 203 22.96 16.06 11.94
N GLY A 204 22.71 16.41 13.21
CA GLY A 204 22.10 17.67 13.62
C GLY A 204 20.58 17.71 13.42
N ALA A 205 19.97 16.67 12.83
CA ALA A 205 18.56 16.59 12.51
C ALA A 205 17.70 16.31 13.75
N TRP A 206 16.45 16.76 13.71
CA TRP A 206 15.46 16.49 14.75
C TRP A 206 14.64 15.26 14.42
N HIS A 207 14.42 14.43 15.43
CA HIS A 207 13.67 13.18 15.35
C HIS A 207 12.64 13.12 16.46
N THR A 208 11.54 12.42 16.22
CA THR A 208 10.63 12.01 17.28
C THR A 208 11.30 11.00 18.21
N ALA A 209 10.78 10.87 19.43
CA ALA A 209 11.32 9.92 20.41
C ALA A 209 11.38 8.48 19.89
N ASP A 210 10.32 8.00 19.23
CA ASP A 210 10.24 6.67 18.63
C ASP A 210 11.24 6.48 17.47
N GLY A 211 11.49 7.52 16.67
CA GLY A 211 12.51 7.49 15.62
C GLY A 211 13.93 7.52 16.17
N TYR A 212 14.19 8.33 17.19
CA TYR A 212 15.54 8.49 17.74
C TYR A 212 15.95 7.30 18.63
N LEU A 213 15.05 6.82 19.49
CA LEU A 213 15.31 5.77 20.50
C LEU A 213 15.13 4.35 19.95
N SER A 214 15.18 4.18 18.63
CA SER A 214 15.10 2.88 17.94
C SER A 214 16.34 2.59 17.08
N GLY A 215 16.46 1.35 16.60
CA GLY A 215 17.58 0.92 15.76
C GLY A 215 18.88 0.67 16.54
N ALA A 216 20.01 1.14 16.01
CA ALA A 216 21.35 0.92 16.59
C ALA A 216 21.61 1.79 17.85
N VAL A 217 20.79 1.61 18.89
CA VAL A 217 20.78 2.43 20.12
C VAL A 217 22.09 2.39 20.92
N ARG A 218 22.87 1.30 20.81
CA ARG A 218 24.21 1.21 21.43
C ARG A 218 25.19 2.17 20.78
N SER A 219 25.25 2.18 19.45
CA SER A 219 26.09 3.11 18.69
C SER A 219 25.62 4.55 18.87
N LYS A 220 24.30 4.78 18.87
CA LYS A 220 23.73 6.11 19.15
C LYS A 220 24.10 6.62 20.55
N LEU A 221 24.08 5.74 21.57
CA LEU A 221 24.48 6.11 22.94
C LEU A 221 25.93 6.56 22.99
N ALA A 222 26.84 5.78 22.40
CA ALA A 222 28.27 6.14 22.34
C ALA A 222 28.49 7.51 21.65
N THR A 223 27.79 7.77 20.54
CA THR A 223 27.84 9.08 19.87
C THR A 223 27.27 10.20 20.74
N ALA A 224 26.16 9.95 21.43
CA ALA A 224 25.52 10.93 22.32
C ALA A 224 26.42 11.28 23.53
N GLU A 225 27.10 10.30 24.12
CA GLU A 225 28.05 10.52 25.23
C GLU A 225 29.24 11.38 24.78
N ALA A 226 29.81 11.08 23.61
CA ALA A 226 30.88 11.88 23.03
C ALA A 226 30.46 13.32 22.74
N ALA A 227 29.23 13.51 22.24
CA ALA A 227 28.67 14.85 21.99
C ALA A 227 28.37 15.60 23.30
N ALA A 228 27.81 14.91 24.31
CA ALA A 228 27.48 15.50 25.60
C ALA A 228 28.71 15.98 26.38
N ALA A 229 29.88 15.41 26.12
CA ALA A 229 31.15 15.89 26.68
C ALA A 229 31.56 17.28 26.15
N LEU A 230 31.07 17.68 24.97
CA LEU A 230 31.35 18.97 24.34
C LEU A 230 30.18 19.96 24.47
N ASP A 231 28.95 19.46 24.40
CA ASP A 231 27.72 20.24 24.48
C ASP A 231 26.72 19.59 25.46
N PRO A 232 26.50 20.20 26.64
CA PRO A 232 25.56 19.69 27.65
C PRO A 232 24.12 19.52 27.16
N ALA A 233 23.71 20.13 26.05
CA ALA A 233 22.37 19.97 25.48
C ALA A 233 22.06 18.51 25.10
N TYR A 234 23.08 17.69 24.82
CA TYR A 234 22.93 16.26 24.51
C TYR A 234 22.83 15.36 25.75
N ALA A 235 22.92 15.89 26.97
CA ALA A 235 22.80 15.09 28.20
C ALA A 235 21.46 14.32 28.26
N ARG A 236 20.37 14.95 27.81
CA ARG A 236 19.05 14.29 27.72
C ARG A 236 19.03 13.10 26.74
N ASN A 237 19.82 13.18 25.67
CA ASN A 237 19.92 12.09 24.70
C ASN A 237 20.59 10.87 25.34
N VAL A 238 21.66 11.10 26.10
CA VAL A 238 22.37 10.05 26.84
C VAL A 238 21.45 9.38 27.84
N GLU A 239 20.72 10.17 28.64
CA GLU A 239 19.77 9.64 29.60
C GLU A 239 18.66 8.80 28.94
N ALA A 240 18.05 9.31 27.88
CA ALA A 240 16.99 8.60 27.17
C ALA A 240 17.50 7.31 26.49
N LEU A 241 18.66 7.37 25.82
CA LEU A 241 19.28 6.20 25.19
C LEU A 241 19.72 5.16 26.22
N GLY A 242 20.19 5.57 27.40
CA GLY A 242 20.56 4.67 28.49
C GLY A 242 19.38 3.82 28.98
N ARG A 243 18.16 4.39 28.99
CA ARG A 243 16.93 3.68 29.40
C ARG A 243 16.46 2.63 28.39
N VAL A 244 16.83 2.75 27.11
CA VAL A 244 16.37 1.85 26.03
C VAL A 244 17.43 0.87 25.55
N GLN A 245 18.50 0.66 26.32
CA GLN A 245 19.53 -0.31 25.94
C GLN A 245 18.97 -1.75 25.98
N PRO A 246 19.11 -2.54 24.90
CA PRO A 246 18.71 -3.93 24.93
C PRO A 246 19.60 -4.69 25.91
N ALA A 247 19.04 -5.64 26.65
CA ALA A 247 19.81 -6.50 27.54
C ALA A 247 20.90 -7.26 26.75
N ASP A 248 22.07 -7.42 27.35
CA ASP A 248 23.10 -8.30 26.80
C ASP A 248 22.58 -9.74 26.79
N LEU A 249 22.76 -10.43 25.67
CA LEU A 249 22.46 -11.86 25.57
C LEU A 249 23.51 -12.64 26.36
N ARG A 250 23.06 -13.59 27.19
CA ARG A 250 23.99 -14.53 27.83
C ARG A 250 24.46 -15.56 26.81
N PRO A 251 25.62 -16.21 27.02
CA PRO A 251 26.07 -17.30 26.16
C PRO A 251 25.01 -18.39 25.96
N SER A 252 24.21 -18.69 26.99
CA SER A 252 23.10 -19.66 26.90
C SER A 252 21.92 -19.20 26.03
N ASP A 253 21.76 -17.89 25.84
CA ASP A 253 20.69 -17.32 25.01
C ASP A 253 21.11 -17.28 23.52
N ILE A 254 22.37 -17.59 23.20
CA ILE A 254 22.92 -17.62 21.84
C ILE A 254 22.90 -19.06 21.34
N THR A 255 22.03 -19.34 20.36
CA THR A 255 22.03 -20.65 19.67
C THR A 255 22.84 -20.56 18.39
N ALA A 256 24.02 -21.18 18.38
CA ALA A 256 24.84 -21.36 17.19
C ALA A 256 24.40 -22.63 16.44
N ARG A 257 23.66 -22.48 15.33
CA ARG A 257 23.32 -23.61 14.46
C ARG A 257 24.36 -23.73 13.35
N LEU A 258 24.63 -24.95 12.89
CA LEU A 258 25.32 -25.16 11.60
C LEU A 258 24.55 -24.38 10.52
N GLY A 259 25.27 -23.54 9.77
CA GLY A 259 24.70 -22.66 8.75
C GLY A 259 24.45 -21.22 9.22
N ALA A 260 24.68 -20.91 10.50
CA ALA A 260 24.62 -19.53 10.99
C ALA A 260 25.67 -18.66 10.25
N PRO A 261 25.27 -17.57 9.56
CA PRO A 261 26.16 -16.81 8.68
C PRO A 261 27.37 -16.16 9.38
N TRP A 262 27.30 -15.99 10.70
CA TRP A 262 28.35 -15.39 11.50
C TRP A 262 29.42 -16.38 11.97
N ILE A 263 29.21 -17.69 11.79
CA ILE A 263 30.21 -18.71 12.12
C ILE A 263 31.24 -18.78 10.97
N PRO A 264 32.54 -18.63 11.23
CA PRO A 264 33.58 -18.80 10.23
C PRO A 264 33.60 -20.22 9.62
N ALA A 265 33.84 -20.33 8.31
CA ALA A 265 33.98 -21.64 7.65
C ALA A 265 35.14 -22.48 8.22
N ALA A 266 36.20 -21.83 8.69
CA ALA A 266 37.34 -22.50 9.32
C ALA A 266 36.95 -23.27 10.59
N ASP A 267 36.03 -22.73 11.40
CA ASP A 267 35.57 -23.39 12.63
C ASP A 267 34.74 -24.64 12.29
N ILE A 268 33.95 -24.58 11.21
CA ILE A 268 33.15 -25.72 10.73
C ILE A 268 34.07 -26.81 10.16
N ILE A 269 35.13 -26.44 9.42
CA ILE A 269 36.13 -27.38 8.91
C ILE A 269 36.85 -28.07 10.08
N ALA A 270 37.26 -27.31 11.10
CA ALA A 270 37.89 -27.85 12.31
C ALA A 270 36.95 -28.82 13.05
N PHE A 271 35.67 -28.45 13.22
CA PHE A 271 34.66 -29.32 13.82
C PHE A 271 34.50 -30.66 13.08
N VAL A 272 34.49 -30.64 11.74
CA VAL A 272 34.40 -31.88 10.94
C VAL A 272 35.67 -32.71 11.06
N LYS A 273 36.85 -32.07 11.08
CA LYS A 273 38.11 -32.78 11.29
C LYS A 273 38.16 -33.45 12.66
N GLU A 274 37.70 -32.78 13.71
CA GLU A 274 37.66 -33.33 15.07
C GLU A 274 36.64 -34.47 15.20
N THR A 275 35.44 -34.32 14.62
CA THR A 275 34.31 -35.23 14.84
C THR A 275 34.35 -36.46 13.91
N MET A 276 34.83 -36.28 12.68
CA MET A 276 34.74 -37.30 11.61
C MET A 276 36.11 -37.71 11.05
N ASP A 277 37.21 -37.17 11.58
CA ASP A 277 38.59 -37.31 11.07
C ASP A 277 38.70 -37.11 9.54
N ALA A 278 38.00 -36.08 9.04
CA ALA A 278 37.87 -35.81 7.62
C ALA A 278 38.33 -34.37 7.28
N ASP A 279 39.35 -34.27 6.42
CA ASP A 279 39.78 -33.02 5.80
C ASP A 279 38.84 -32.57 4.67
N ILE A 280 37.91 -31.66 4.94
CA ILE A 280 36.93 -31.17 3.95
C ILE A 280 37.21 -29.72 3.53
N THR A 281 36.57 -29.28 2.45
CA THR A 281 36.58 -27.86 2.04
C THR A 281 35.18 -27.29 2.08
N ILE A 282 35.03 -26.12 2.71
CA ILE A 282 33.75 -25.39 2.78
C ILE A 282 33.97 -23.99 2.21
N HIS A 283 33.10 -23.58 1.29
CA HIS A 283 33.02 -22.20 0.81
C HIS A 283 31.72 -21.56 1.32
N HIS A 284 31.83 -20.38 1.90
CA HIS A 284 30.69 -19.59 2.39
C HIS A 284 30.57 -18.30 1.59
N THR A 285 29.40 -18.05 1.01
CA THR A 285 29.06 -16.75 0.39
C THR A 285 28.11 -16.02 1.32
N SER A 286 28.66 -15.10 2.11
CA SER A 286 27.95 -14.39 3.19
C SER A 286 26.74 -13.60 2.72
N GLU A 287 26.80 -13.02 1.52
CA GLU A 287 25.74 -12.18 0.92
C GLU A 287 24.49 -13.01 0.59
N LEU A 288 24.67 -14.30 0.31
CA LEU A 288 23.60 -15.23 -0.03
C LEU A 288 23.29 -16.21 1.11
N ALA A 289 24.03 -16.13 2.21
CA ALA A 289 24.03 -17.10 3.30
C ALA A 289 24.08 -18.56 2.80
N CYS A 290 24.85 -18.80 1.72
CA CYS A 290 24.93 -20.10 1.07
C CYS A 290 26.28 -20.76 1.29
N TRP A 291 26.23 -22.08 1.48
CA TRP A 291 27.38 -22.89 1.84
C TRP A 291 27.58 -23.99 0.81
N THR A 292 28.77 -24.06 0.23
CA THR A 292 29.17 -25.15 -0.64
C THR A 292 30.12 -26.07 0.11
N VAL A 293 29.69 -27.32 0.31
CA VAL A 293 30.46 -28.34 1.01
C VAL A 293 31.09 -29.30 0.01
N ASN A 294 32.42 -29.39 0.01
CA ASN A 294 33.15 -30.45 -0.68
C ASN A 294 33.69 -31.43 0.36
N ALA A 295 32.97 -32.54 0.51
CA ALA A 295 33.27 -33.58 1.51
C ALA A 295 33.18 -34.99 0.91
N ARG A 296 33.64 -35.16 -0.34
CA ARG A 296 33.50 -36.39 -1.11
C ARG A 296 34.08 -37.62 -0.40
N GLN A 297 35.18 -37.46 0.33
CA GLN A 297 35.79 -38.55 1.10
C GLN A 297 34.87 -39.18 2.17
N LEU A 298 33.87 -38.45 2.68
CA LEU A 298 32.89 -38.99 3.61
C LEU A 298 31.94 -40.00 2.95
N GLU A 299 31.89 -40.07 1.61
CA GLU A 299 31.13 -41.08 0.88
C GLU A 299 31.74 -42.48 1.02
N TRP A 300 33.05 -42.56 1.28
CA TRP A 300 33.80 -43.82 1.31
C TRP A 300 34.43 -44.12 2.67
N SER A 301 34.07 -43.36 3.70
CA SER A 301 34.50 -43.60 5.08
C SER A 301 33.39 -44.22 5.92
N ALA A 302 33.77 -45.07 6.87
CA ALA A 302 32.83 -45.62 7.86
C ALA A 302 32.17 -44.50 8.68
N ALA A 303 32.95 -43.48 9.06
CA ALA A 303 32.44 -42.30 9.75
C ALA A 303 31.32 -41.60 8.96
N GLY A 304 31.45 -41.46 7.63
CA GLY A 304 30.48 -40.75 6.82
C GLY A 304 29.28 -41.59 6.37
N THR A 305 29.38 -42.92 6.34
CA THR A 305 28.32 -43.81 5.84
C THR A 305 27.62 -44.67 6.89
N THR A 306 28.16 -44.72 8.11
CA THR A 306 27.62 -45.51 9.22
C THR A 306 27.46 -44.69 10.50
N ASP A 307 28.49 -43.97 10.92
CA ASP A 307 28.47 -43.30 12.24
C ASP A 307 27.67 -41.97 12.20
N TRP A 308 27.88 -41.18 11.15
CA TRP A 308 27.29 -39.85 10.98
C TRP A 308 26.37 -39.72 9.75
N GLY A 309 26.06 -40.85 9.11
CA GLY A 309 25.25 -40.88 7.90
C GLY A 309 24.83 -42.29 7.51
N THR A 310 24.33 -42.43 6.29
CA THR A 310 23.95 -43.72 5.70
C THR A 310 24.52 -43.84 4.29
N HIS A 311 24.58 -45.05 3.73
CA HIS A 311 24.94 -45.24 2.32
C HIS A 311 24.05 -44.45 1.34
N ARG A 312 22.78 -44.20 1.70
CA ARG A 312 21.84 -43.44 0.86
C ARG A 312 21.96 -41.93 1.04
N ARG A 313 22.50 -41.47 2.18
CA ARG A 313 22.73 -40.06 2.50
C ARG A 313 23.92 -39.96 3.45
N HIS A 314 25.13 -39.85 2.89
CA HIS A 314 26.36 -39.79 3.67
C HIS A 314 26.50 -38.46 4.41
N ALA A 315 27.34 -38.42 5.45
CA ALA A 315 27.48 -37.29 6.37
C ALA A 315 27.81 -35.95 5.69
N GLY A 316 28.55 -35.97 4.57
CA GLY A 316 28.85 -34.76 3.79
C GLY A 316 27.61 -34.11 3.17
N LEU A 317 26.64 -34.92 2.73
CA LEU A 317 25.35 -34.40 2.24
C LEU A 317 24.48 -33.88 3.38
N LEU A 318 24.48 -34.57 4.53
CA LEU A 318 23.78 -34.12 5.73
C LEU A 318 24.36 -32.82 6.29
N LEU A 319 25.68 -32.66 6.23
CA LEU A 319 26.36 -31.41 6.58
C LEU A 319 25.96 -30.28 5.63
N SER A 320 25.92 -30.55 4.31
CA SER A 320 25.43 -29.58 3.32
C SER A 320 23.98 -29.18 3.58
N ASP A 321 23.12 -30.15 3.93
CA ASP A 321 21.72 -29.90 4.30
C ASP A 321 21.63 -29.03 5.56
N ALA A 322 22.40 -29.36 6.60
CA ALA A 322 22.43 -28.60 7.85
C ALA A 322 22.91 -27.15 7.64
N LEU A 323 24.01 -26.96 6.89
CA LEU A 323 24.55 -25.62 6.60
C LEU A 323 23.60 -24.77 5.76
N ASN A 324 22.79 -25.38 4.90
CA ASN A 324 21.83 -24.67 4.05
C ASN A 324 20.38 -24.78 4.55
N SER A 325 20.17 -25.13 5.84
CA SER A 325 18.84 -25.27 6.46
C SER A 325 17.84 -26.10 5.64
N SER A 326 18.34 -27.11 4.92
CA SER A 326 17.56 -27.99 4.07
C SER A 326 17.18 -29.26 4.82
N ILE A 327 15.98 -29.78 4.57
CA ILE A 327 15.54 -31.04 5.18
C ILE A 327 16.16 -32.20 4.38
N PRO A 328 16.92 -33.11 5.00
CA PRO A 328 17.47 -34.26 4.30
C PRO A 328 16.35 -35.12 3.69
N GLN A 329 16.44 -35.39 2.39
CA GLN A 329 15.52 -36.28 1.67
C GLN A 329 16.24 -37.57 1.29
N ILE A 330 15.60 -38.70 1.60
CA ILE A 330 16.10 -40.05 1.30
C ILE A 330 15.02 -40.72 0.47
N PHE A 331 15.39 -41.18 -0.72
CA PHE A 331 14.48 -41.87 -1.63
C PHE A 331 14.81 -43.37 -1.65
N ASP A 332 13.78 -44.20 -1.67
CA ASP A 332 13.92 -45.60 -2.05
C ASP A 332 14.06 -45.68 -3.58
N THR A 333 15.17 -46.25 -4.03
CA THR A 333 15.32 -46.76 -5.40
C THR A 333 14.64 -48.10 -5.54
#